data_AF-A0A8T0DK63-F1
#
_entry.id   AF-A0A8T0DK63-F1
#
_cell.length_a   1.000
_cell.length_b   1.000
_cell.length_c   1.000
_cell.angle_alpha   90.00
_cell.angle_beta   90.00
_cell.angle_gamma   90.00
#
_symmetry.space_group_name_H-M   'P 1'
#
loop_
_entity.id
_entity.type
_entity.pdbx_description
1 polymer ?
#
loop_
_entity_poly.entity_id
_entity_poly.type
_entity_poly.pdbx_seq_one_letter_code
_entity_poly.pdbx_strand_id
1 'polypeptide(L)'
;MDTVSEMDEKKAHAEVEAMFRELDMDRNGKISAEELKSKLEEMQGAPIALQAVQAFMKLHDKDNDKLWSMSELADFLAHCR
;
A
#
# COMPACT_ATOMS: atom_id res chain seq x y z
N MET A 1 14.29 30.75 1.96
CA MET A 1 14.46 29.70 2.99
C MET A 1 13.18 28.89 3.06
N ASP A 2 13.03 28.01 2.07
CA ASP A 2 12.60 26.62 2.17
C ASP A 2 11.82 26.23 3.44
N THR A 3 10.52 26.56 3.48
CA THR A 3 9.57 26.03 4.46
C THR A 3 8.85 24.80 3.92
N VAL A 4 9.59 23.90 3.25
CA VAL A 4 9.08 22.62 2.72
C VAL A 4 9.60 21.49 3.60
N SER A 5 9.16 21.44 4.85
CA SER A 5 9.46 20.28 5.71
C SER A 5 8.27 19.82 6.55
N GLU A 6 7.12 20.50 6.47
CA GLU A 6 5.93 20.14 7.26
C GLU A 6 4.70 19.80 6.39
N MET A 7 4.82 19.90 5.07
CA MET A 7 3.76 19.57 4.11
C MET A 7 3.87 18.16 3.52
N ASP A 8 5.08 17.57 3.45
CA ASP A 8 5.28 16.26 2.80
C ASP A 8 4.73 15.09 3.64
N GLU A 9 4.85 15.11 4.97
CA GLU A 9 4.34 14.03 5.84
C GLU A 9 2.81 13.97 5.88
N LYS A 10 2.14 15.13 5.95
CA LYS A 10 0.66 15.18 5.91
C LYS A 10 0.09 14.79 4.56
N LYS A 11 0.79 15.10 3.47
CA LYS A 11 0.33 14.77 2.12
C LYS A 11 0.55 13.29 1.82
N ALA A 12 1.72 12.75 2.17
CA ALA A 12 1.98 11.31 2.10
C ALA A 12 0.93 10.54 2.91
N HIS A 13 0.66 10.94 4.16
CA HIS A 13 -0.36 10.28 4.97
C HIS A 13 -1.76 10.32 4.34
N ALA A 14 -2.20 11.47 3.81
CA ALA A 14 -3.52 11.59 3.19
C ALA A 14 -3.65 10.76 1.89
N GLU A 15 -2.60 10.75 1.06
CA GLU A 15 -2.57 9.96 -0.18
C GLU A 15 -2.51 8.46 0.13
N VAL A 16 -1.68 8.06 1.09
CA VAL A 16 -1.63 6.69 1.63
C VAL A 16 -2.98 6.28 2.16
N GLU A 17 -3.60 7.07 3.04
CA GLU A 17 -4.86 6.71 3.69
C GLU A 17 -5.99 6.54 2.68
N ALA A 18 -6.05 7.37 1.63
CA ALA A 18 -7.03 7.23 0.56
C ALA A 18 -6.83 5.93 -0.25
N MET A 19 -5.59 5.66 -0.68
CA MET A 19 -5.25 4.43 -1.41
C MET A 19 -5.48 3.20 -0.54
N PHE A 20 -5.10 3.29 0.73
CA PHE A 20 -5.24 2.23 1.71
C PHE A 20 -6.70 1.89 1.92
N ARG A 21 -7.58 2.89 2.04
CA ARG A 21 -9.01 2.70 2.26
C ARG A 21 -9.74 2.15 1.04
N GLU A 22 -9.20 2.35 -0.17
CA GLU A 22 -9.70 1.68 -1.37
C GLU A 22 -9.26 0.22 -1.43
N LEU A 23 -8.07 -0.11 -0.91
CA LEU A 23 -7.51 -1.46 -0.97
C LEU A 23 -7.94 -2.36 0.22
N ASP A 24 -8.02 -1.79 1.42
CA ASP A 24 -8.42 -2.42 2.69
C ASP A 24 -9.96 -2.44 2.78
N MET A 25 -10.53 -3.57 2.37
CA MET A 25 -11.99 -3.78 2.39
C MET A 25 -12.49 -4.02 3.81
N ASP A 26 -11.69 -4.71 4.64
CA ASP A 26 -12.05 -5.06 6.02
C ASP A 26 -11.82 -3.90 7.01
N ARG A 27 -11.10 -2.85 6.59
CA ARG A 27 -10.67 -1.69 7.39
C ARG A 27 -9.90 -2.10 8.64
N ASN A 28 -9.07 -3.14 8.52
CA ASN A 28 -8.25 -3.64 9.61
C ASN A 28 -6.93 -2.84 9.78
N GLY A 29 -6.65 -1.90 8.88
CA GLY A 29 -5.42 -1.09 8.87
C GLY A 29 -4.21 -1.80 8.27
N LYS A 30 -4.42 -2.93 7.57
CA LYS A 30 -3.42 -3.80 6.94
C LYS A 30 -3.94 -4.40 5.64
N ILE A 31 -3.29 -4.13 4.52
CA ILE A 31 -3.68 -4.76 3.25
C ILE A 31 -3.10 -6.17 3.21
N SER A 32 -3.99 -7.16 3.17
CA SER A 32 -3.60 -8.57 3.03
C SER A 32 -3.35 -8.97 1.58
N ALA A 33 -2.53 -10.00 1.35
CA ALA A 33 -2.28 -10.51 -0.01
C ALA A 33 -3.57 -10.92 -0.73
N GLU A 34 -4.57 -11.37 0.01
CA GLU A 34 -5.89 -11.74 -0.50
C GLU A 34 -6.74 -10.53 -0.86
N GLU A 35 -6.68 -9.45 -0.07
CA GLU A 35 -7.38 -8.19 -0.36
C GLU A 35 -6.76 -7.50 -1.58
N LEU A 36 -5.43 -7.41 -1.61
CA LEU A 36 -4.70 -6.85 -2.74
C LEU A 36 -4.96 -7.67 -4.01
N LYS A 37 -4.95 -9.00 -3.92
CA LYS A 37 -5.30 -9.88 -5.05
C LYS A 37 -6.73 -9.59 -5.52
N SER A 38 -7.70 -9.61 -4.62
CA SER A 38 -9.11 -9.43 -4.98
C SER A 38 -9.34 -8.06 -5.61
N LYS A 39 -8.72 -7.00 -5.07
CA LYS A 39 -8.80 -5.66 -5.63
C LYS A 39 -8.09 -5.51 -6.96
N LEU A 40 -6.89 -6.08 -7.12
CA LEU A 40 -6.20 -6.04 -8.40
C LEU A 40 -6.93 -6.86 -9.48
N GLU A 41 -7.54 -7.99 -9.11
CA GLU A 41 -8.40 -8.76 -10.02
C GLU A 41 -9.65 -7.97 -10.42
N GLU A 42 -10.26 -7.24 -9.48
CA GLU A 42 -11.41 -6.36 -9.73
C GLU A 42 -11.04 -5.17 -10.62
N MET A 43 -9.91 -4.50 -10.36
CA MET A 43 -9.43 -3.36 -11.14
C MET A 43 -8.94 -3.75 -12.53
N GLN A 44 -8.19 -4.84 -12.63
CA GLN A 44 -7.57 -5.30 -13.88
C GLN A 44 -8.53 -6.17 -14.71
N GLY A 45 -9.58 -6.72 -14.09
CA GLY A 45 -10.54 -7.62 -14.74
C GLY A 45 -9.95 -8.97 -15.14
N ALA A 46 -8.80 -9.35 -14.57
CA ALA A 46 -8.07 -10.57 -14.91
C ALA A 46 -7.56 -11.26 -13.65
N PRO A 47 -7.60 -12.60 -13.59
CA PRO A 47 -7.12 -13.35 -12.43
C PRO A 47 -5.62 -13.15 -12.24
N ILE A 48 -5.22 -12.71 -11.05
CA ILE A 48 -3.83 -12.49 -10.71
C ILE A 48 -3.35 -13.66 -9.85
N ALA A 49 -2.19 -14.21 -10.21
CA ALA A 49 -1.58 -15.25 -9.40
C ALA A 49 -1.25 -14.72 -8.01
N LEU A 50 -1.74 -15.42 -6.96
CA LEU A 50 -1.42 -15.08 -5.57
C LEU A 50 0.10 -14.96 -5.35
N GLN A 51 0.88 -15.80 -6.03
CA GLN A 51 2.34 -15.77 -5.97
C GLN A 51 2.94 -14.48 -6.54
N ALA A 52 2.32 -13.87 -7.57
CA ALA A 52 2.74 -12.57 -8.09
C ALA A 52 2.43 -11.46 -7.08
N VAL A 53 1.24 -11.49 -6.46
CA VAL A 53 0.86 -10.54 -5.40
C VAL A 53 1.79 -10.69 -4.19
N GLN A 54 2.10 -11.92 -3.78
CA GLN A 54 3.05 -12.21 -2.70
C GLN A 54 4.48 -11.75 -3.05
N ALA A 55 4.95 -11.95 -4.28
CA ALA A 55 6.26 -11.48 -4.71
C ALA A 55 6.33 -9.94 -4.73
N PHE A 56 5.26 -9.29 -5.19
CA PHE A 56 5.15 -7.83 -5.20
C PHE A 56 5.08 -7.26 -3.78
N MET A 57 4.30 -7.91 -2.90
CA MET A 57 4.26 -7.57 -1.48
C MET A 57 5.63 -7.74 -0.85
N LYS A 58 6.28 -8.90 -1.03
CA LYS A 58 7.58 -9.20 -0.43
C LYS A 58 8.70 -8.25 -0.86
N LEU A 59 8.56 -7.60 -2.01
CA LEU A 59 9.52 -6.60 -2.48
C LEU A 59 9.46 -5.30 -1.65
N HIS A 60 8.30 -5.00 -1.07
CA HIS A 60 8.04 -3.78 -0.29
C HIS A 60 7.80 -4.01 1.19
N ASP A 61 7.41 -5.22 1.56
CA ASP A 61 7.17 -5.68 2.91
C ASP A 61 8.53 -5.80 3.62
N LYS A 62 8.90 -4.74 4.35
CA LYS A 62 10.18 -4.65 5.06
C LYS A 62 10.14 -5.48 6.34
N ASP A 63 8.97 -5.67 6.93
CA ASP A 63 8.79 -6.38 8.20
C ASP A 63 8.59 -7.91 8.03
N ASN A 64 8.44 -8.38 6.78
CA ASN A 64 8.07 -9.77 6.44
C ASN A 64 6.76 -10.25 7.09
N ASP A 65 5.84 -9.33 7.44
CA ASP A 65 4.53 -9.65 8.02
C ASP A 65 3.54 -10.18 6.96
N LYS A 66 3.91 -10.11 5.67
CA LYS A 66 3.08 -10.45 4.50
C LYS A 66 1.83 -9.57 4.38
N LEU A 67 1.84 -8.42 5.04
CA LEU A 67 0.76 -7.47 5.15
C LEU A 67 1.37 -6.08 4.94
N TRP A 68 0.80 -5.29 4.04
CA TRP A 68 1.22 -3.90 3.90
C TRP A 68 0.50 -3.06 4.94
N SER A 69 1.24 -2.58 5.93
CA SER A 69 0.73 -1.63 6.92
C SER A 69 0.70 -0.22 6.31
N MET A 70 -0.13 0.68 6.87
CA MET A 70 -0.15 2.09 6.42
C MET A 70 1.25 2.73 6.42
N SER A 71 2.07 2.42 7.43
CA SER A 71 3.43 2.93 7.53
C SER A 71 4.34 2.46 6.39
N GLU A 72 4.16 1.23 5.89
CA GLU A 72 4.95 0.70 4.77
C GLU A 72 4.49 1.28 3.44
N LEU A 73 3.18 1.45 3.25
CA LEU A 73 2.66 2.14 2.06
C LEU A 73 3.12 3.60 2.02
N ALA A 74 3.19 4.27 3.18
CA ALA A 74 3.74 5.62 3.31
C ALA A 74 5.23 5.69 3.01
N ASP A 75 6.03 4.77 3.55
CA ASP A 75 7.46 4.68 3.26
C ASP A 75 7.70 4.38 1.77
N PHE A 76 6.89 3.52 1.15
CA PHE A 76 6.94 3.24 -0.27
C PHE A 76 6.65 4.48 -1.12
N LEU A 77 5.56 5.20 -0.85
CA LEU A 77 5.22 6.42 -1.58
C LEU A 77 6.24 7.55 -1.34
N ALA A 78 6.85 7.61 -0.15
CA ALA A 78 7.92 8.55 0.14
C ALA A 78 9.23 8.23 -0.61
N HIS A 79 9.54 6.94 -0.81
CA HIS A 79 10.70 6.51 -1.61
C HIS A 79 10.43 6.50 -3.12
N CYS A 80 9.18 6.52 -3.55
CA CYS A 80 8.79 6.62 -4.96
C CYS A 80 8.63 8.09 -5.39
N ARG A 81 9.70 8.89 -5.22
CA ARG A 81 9.78 10.29 -5.66
C ARG A 81 11.02 10.56 -6.50
#